data_AF-A0A961IBR3-F1
#
_entry.id   AF-A0A961IBR3-F1
#
_cell.length_a   1.000
_cell.length_b   1.000
_cell.length_c   1.000
_cell.angle_alpha   90.00
_cell.angle_beta   90.00
_cell.angle_gamma   90.00
#
_symmetry.space_group_name_H-M   'P 1'
#
loop_
_entity.id
_entity.type
_entity.pdbx_description
1 polymer ?
#
loop_
_entity_poly.entity_id
_entity_poly.type
_entity_poly.pdbx_seq_one_letter_code
_entity_poly.pdbx_strand_id
1 'polypeptide(L)' 'EQLLRKYNYPDLAKHEQSHKKFVEKVNELTGALLQDDSRILGYDIMNFVGDWLVSHIQKVDRQYGAFINKTGPA' A
#
# COMPACT_ATOMS: atom_id res chain seq x y z
N GLU A 1 9.03 2.80 2.96
CA GLU A 1 10.02 2.80 1.84
C GLU A 1 11.47 2.96 2.29
N GLN A 2 11.78 3.60 3.43
CA GLN A 2 13.18 3.80 3.89
C GLN A 2 13.98 2.48 4.02
N LEU A 3 13.35 1.40 4.49
CA LEU A 3 13.97 0.08 4.58
C LEU A 3 14.39 -0.46 3.20
N LEU A 4 13.49 -0.39 2.21
CA LEU A 4 13.75 -0.86 0.85
C LEU A 4 14.89 -0.05 0.20
N ARG A 5 14.93 1.27 0.45
CA ARG A 5 16.05 2.14 0.04
C ARG A 5 17.38 1.72 0.66
N LYS A 6 17.40 1.44 1.97
CA LYS A 6 18.60 1.00 2.69
C LYS A 6 19.22 -0.27 2.09
N TYR A 7 18.39 -1.20 1.63
CA TYR A 7 18.84 -2.47 1.05
C TYR A 7 18.92 -2.46 -0.48
N ASN A 8 18.76 -1.31 -1.13
CA ASN A 8 18.75 -1.19 -2.59
C ASN A 8 17.79 -2.18 -3.27
N TYR A 9 16.58 -2.31 -2.72
CA TYR A 9 15.59 -3.24 -3.26
C TYR A 9 15.26 -2.90 -4.73
N PRO A 10 15.42 -3.84 -5.69
CA PRO A 10 15.31 -3.54 -7.12
C PRO A 10 13.95 -2.97 -7.55
N ASP A 11 12.87 -3.41 -6.93
CA ASP A 11 11.51 -2.99 -7.28
C ASP A 11 10.98 -1.84 -6.42
N LEU A 12 11.85 -1.10 -5.72
CA LEU A 12 11.49 0.05 -4.88
C LEU A 12 10.58 1.05 -5.62
N ALA A 13 10.91 1.44 -6.86
CA ALA A 13 10.14 2.43 -7.60
C ALA A 13 8.70 1.97 -7.87
N LYS A 14 8.49 0.67 -8.14
CA LYS A 14 7.16 0.10 -8.32
C LYS A 14 6.39 0.05 -6.99
N HIS A 15 7.09 -0.29 -5.91
CA HIS A 15 6.53 -0.31 -4.56
C HIS A 15 6.01 1.08 -4.15
N GLU A 16 6.85 2.11 -4.34
CA GLU A 16 6.49 3.51 -4.07
C GLU A 16 5.32 3.98 -4.93
N GLN A 17 5.28 3.58 -6.20
CA GLN A 17 4.15 3.91 -7.06
C GLN A 17 2.85 3.25 -6.59
N SER A 18 2.89 2.00 -6.11
CA SER A 18 1.71 1.33 -5.54
C SER A 18 1.17 2.10 -4.33
N HIS A 19 2.07 2.45 -3.41
CA HIS A 19 1.72 3.23 -2.22
C HIS A 19 1.17 4.62 -2.56
N LYS A 20 1.77 5.30 -3.54
CA LYS A 20 1.29 6.62 -3.99
C LYS A 20 -0.14 6.53 -4.52
N LYS A 21 -0.42 5.56 -5.41
CA LYS A 21 -1.77 5.34 -5.97
C LYS A 21 -2.80 5.01 -4.89
N PHE A 22 -2.39 4.22 -3.89
CA PHE A 22 -3.25 3.90 -2.75
C PHE A 22 -3.62 5.16 -1.96
N VAL A 23 -2.63 5.97 -1.59
CA VAL A 23 -2.85 7.22 -0.85
C VAL A 23 -3.72 8.19 -1.65
N GLU A 24 -3.45 8.35 -2.96
CA GLU A 24 -4.28 9.17 -3.86
C GLU A 24 -5.75 8.71 -3.83
N LYS A 25 -6.00 7.40 -3.93
CA LYS A 25 -7.37 6.87 -3.91
C LYS A 25 -8.06 7.02 -2.56
N VAL A 26 -7.35 6.79 -1.45
CA VAL A 26 -7.91 7.02 -0.10
C VAL A 26 -8.28 8.48 0.10
N ASN A 27 -7.43 9.42 -0.35
CA ASN A 27 -7.72 10.85 -0.27
C ASN A 27 -8.94 11.24 -1.13
N GLU A 28 -9.10 10.67 -2.32
CA GLU A 28 -10.27 10.87 -3.17
C GLU A 28 -11.55 10.40 -2.45
N LEU A 29 -11.56 9.17 -1.92
CA LEU A 29 -12.74 8.60 -1.28
C LEU A 29 -13.09 9.31 0.05
N THR A 30 -12.09 9.68 0.85
CA THR A 30 -12.32 10.45 2.08
C THR A 30 -12.81 11.87 1.78
N GLY A 31 -12.29 12.50 0.72
CA GLY A 31 -12.79 13.79 0.25
C GLY A 31 -14.27 13.72 -0.17
N ALA A 32 -14.68 12.65 -0.84
CA ALA A 32 -16.08 12.41 -1.19
C ALA A 32 -16.95 12.18 0.05
N LEU A 33 -16.46 11.43 1.05
CA LEU A 33 -17.17 11.17 2.30
C LEU A 33 -17.43 12.44 3.11
N LEU A 34 -16.49 13.39 3.08
CA LEU A 34 -16.67 14.69 3.74
C LEU A 34 -17.73 15.57 3.07
N GLN A 35 -18.06 15.30 1.79
CA GLN A 35 -19.09 16.02 1.05
C GLN A 35 -20.46 15.32 1.13
N ASP A 36 -20.47 14.00 1.30
CA ASP A 36 -21.66 13.16 1.43
C ASP A 36 -21.43 12.07 2.49
N ASP A 37 -22.12 12.19 3.63
CA ASP A 37 -22.01 11.27 4.79
C ASP A 37 -22.81 9.96 4.56
N SER A 38 -22.83 9.48 3.32
CA SER A 38 -23.54 8.26 2.96
C SER A 38 -22.83 7.03 3.53
N ARG A 39 -23.58 6.22 4.28
CA ARG A 39 -23.07 4.96 4.84
C ARG A 39 -22.52 4.03 3.76
N ILE A 40 -23.06 4.10 2.54
CA ILE A 40 -22.60 3.31 1.38
C ILE A 40 -21.14 3.66 1.04
N LEU A 41 -20.80 4.94 0.99
CA LEU A 41 -19.45 5.39 0.69
C LEU A 41 -18.44 4.99 1.79
N GLY A 42 -18.88 4.97 3.05
CA GLY A 42 -18.09 4.42 4.16
C GLY A 42 -17.75 2.94 3.99
N TYR A 43 -18.71 2.11 3.53
CA TYR A 43 -18.45 0.70 3.23
C TYR A 43 -17.49 0.50 2.06
N ASP A 44 -17.63 1.30 1.00
CA ASP A 44 -16.74 1.22 -0.18
C ASP A 44 -15.29 1.55 0.18
N ILE A 45 -15.07 2.52 1.05
CA ILE A 45 -13.73 2.84 1.60
C ILE A 45 -13.15 1.64 2.35
N MET A 46 -13.93 1.04 3.25
CA MET A 46 -13.46 -0.08 4.07
C MET A 46 -13.11 -1.31 3.23
N ASN A 47 -13.95 -1.63 2.23
CA ASN A 47 -13.68 -2.72 1.29
C ASN A 47 -12.42 -2.45 0.48
N PHE A 48 -12.29 -1.24 -0.10
CA PHE A 48 -11.11 -0.88 -0.88
C PHE A 48 -9.82 -0.97 -0.06
N VAL A 49 -9.80 -0.40 1.15
CA VAL A 49 -8.63 -0.44 2.04
C VAL A 49 -8.28 -1.87 2.44
N GLY A 50 -9.29 -2.66 2.81
CA GLY A 50 -9.11 -4.06 3.19
C GLY A 50 -8.52 -4.91 2.06
N ASP A 51 -9.14 -4.86 0.88
CA ASP A 51 -8.69 -5.65 -0.28
C ASP A 51 -7.30 -5.23 -0.76
N TRP A 52 -7.03 -3.93 -0.82
CA TRP A 52 -5.72 -3.43 -1.21
C TRP A 52 -4.65 -3.88 -0.23
N LEU A 53 -4.89 -3.74 1.09
CA LEU A 53 -3.92 -4.12 2.11
C LEU A 53 -3.61 -5.62 2.08
N VAL A 54 -4.64 -6.46 2.02
CA VAL A 54 -4.47 -7.92 1.98
C VAL A 54 -3.69 -8.34 0.73
N SER A 55 -4.06 -7.83 -0.44
CA SER A 55 -3.39 -8.17 -1.69
C SER A 55 -1.95 -7.62 -1.73
N HIS A 56 -1.73 -6.38 -1.29
CA HIS A 56 -0.42 -5.73 -1.31
C HIS A 56 0.56 -6.41 -0.35
N ILE A 57 0.15 -6.72 0.88
CA ILE A 57 1.00 -7.45 1.84
C ILE A 57 1.37 -8.82 1.28
N GLN A 58 0.39 -9.59 0.81
CA GLN A 58 0.64 -10.97 0.39
C GLN A 58 1.48 -11.06 -0.88
N LYS A 59 1.30 -10.14 -1.83
CA LYS A 59 1.92 -10.23 -3.16
C LYS A 59 3.16 -9.35 -3.29
N VAL A 60 3.22 -8.21 -2.62
CA VAL A 60 4.26 -7.20 -2.81
C VAL A 60 5.20 -7.17 -1.60
N ASP A 61 4.68 -6.97 -0.39
CA ASP A 61 5.53 -6.78 0.79
C ASP A 61 6.35 -8.03 1.15
N ARG A 62 5.77 -9.21 0.94
CA ARG A 62 6.49 -10.48 1.10
C ARG A 62 7.73 -10.60 0.21
N GLN A 63 7.76 -9.94 -0.95
CA GLN A 63 8.89 -10.01 -1.87
C GLN A 63 10.13 -9.31 -1.31
N TYR A 64 9.97 -8.09 -0.78
CA TYR A 64 11.10 -7.40 -0.16
C TYR A 64 11.52 -8.10 1.14
N GLY A 65 10.59 -8.72 1.88
CA GLY A 65 10.92 -9.51 3.07
C GLY A 65 11.86 -10.67 2.76
N ALA A 66 11.55 -11.44 1.71
CA ALA A 66 12.41 -12.51 1.24
C ALA A 66 13.76 -12.00 0.70
N PHE A 67 13.76 -10.85 0.02
CA PHE A 67 14.98 -10.22 -0.47
C PHE A 67 15.91 -9.81 0.68
N ILE A 68 15.39 -9.03 1.64
CA ILE A 68 16.17 -8.51 2.76
C ILE A 68 16.73 -9.66 3.63
N ASN A 69 15.94 -10.71 3.87
CA ASN A 69 16.43 -11.88 4.62
C ASN A 69 17.60 -12.60 3.92
N LYS A 70 17.71 -12.50 2.59
CA LYS A 70 18.84 -13.06 1.82
C LYS A 70 20.04 -12.12 1.74
N THR A 71 19.82 -10.81 1.75
CA THR A 71 20.86 -9.79 1.53
C THR A 71 21.32 -9.09 2.81
N GLY A 72 20.62 -9.29 3.93
CA GLY A 72 20.96 -8.71 5.23
C GLY A 72 22.07 -9.46 5.94
N PRO A 73 22.78 -8.81 6.89
CA PRO A 73 23.68 -9.52 7.78
C PRO A 73 22.90 -10.55 8.61
N ALA A 74 23.47 -11.75 8.74
CA ALA A 74 22.93 -12.85 9.54
C ALA A 74 22.75 -12.47 11.01
#